data_AF-A0A512M8I3-F1
#
_entry.id   AF-A0A512M8I3-F1
#
_cell.length_a   1.000
_cell.length_b   1.000
_cell.length_c   1.000
_cell.angle_alpha   90.00
_cell.angle_beta   90.00
_cell.angle_gamma   90.00
#
_symmetry.space_group_name_H-M   'P 1'
#
loop_
_entity.id
_entity.type
_entity.pdbx_description
1 polymer ?
#
loop_
_entity_poly.entity_id
_entity_poly.type
_entity_poly.pdbx_seq_one_letter_code
_entity_poly.pdbx_strand_id
1 'polypeptide(L)'
;MQPAAPMKSASAIALILTLAFLALLLTSAVHAADKGPQTFVIEALIDGPSELRVKKNGIYWVNGPNAKPGRHNGQEFPTFVDGKPWRPNWKESRGDRGNDKSATRSVDRIDPTKIEFKLVMVSFKRDGTGIEKRDAIKAALAGEEYSIEIPDLQSGSRWYRFELIQKP
;
A
#
# COMPACT_ATOMS: atom_id res chain seq x y z
N MET A 1 -81.81 -18.24 41.78
CA MET A 1 -80.38 -17.86 41.79
C MET A 1 -79.99 -17.40 40.39
N GLN A 2 -79.62 -16.12 40.26
CA GLN A 2 -78.66 -15.60 39.25
C GLN A 2 -77.31 -15.43 39.98
N PRO A 3 -76.15 -15.12 39.34
CA PRO A 3 -75.90 -14.65 37.96
C PRO A 3 -75.45 -15.83 37.04
N ALA A 4 -74.79 -15.69 35.87
CA ALA A 4 -74.23 -14.53 35.17
C ALA A 4 -74.18 -14.69 33.63
N ALA A 5 -73.95 -13.58 32.94
CA ALA A 5 -73.14 -13.51 31.71
C ALA A 5 -71.89 -12.64 32.02
N PRO A 6 -70.76 -12.82 31.31
CA PRO A 6 -70.37 -11.70 30.45
C PRO A 6 -69.55 -12.02 29.18
N MET A 7 -69.62 -11.04 28.28
CA MET A 7 -68.54 -10.49 27.44
C MET A 7 -68.01 -11.22 26.20
N LYS A 8 -68.12 -10.43 25.12
CA LYS A 8 -67.44 -10.48 23.83
C LYS A 8 -65.91 -10.44 24.00
N SER A 9 -65.19 -11.04 23.06
CA SER A 9 -63.90 -10.52 22.61
C SER A 9 -63.79 -10.62 21.10
N ALA A 10 -64.08 -9.51 20.43
CA ALA A 10 -63.60 -9.21 19.09
C ALA A 10 -62.57 -8.08 19.23
N SER A 11 -61.68 -7.94 18.23
CA SER A 11 -60.65 -6.90 18.13
C SER A 11 -59.43 -7.06 19.06
N ALA A 12 -58.50 -7.94 18.64
CA ALA A 12 -57.08 -7.89 19.04
C ALA A 12 -56.11 -8.11 17.85
N ILE A 13 -56.55 -7.81 16.61
CA ILE A 13 -55.74 -7.94 15.38
C ILE A 13 -55.74 -6.61 14.62
N ALA A 14 -55.40 -5.51 15.32
CA ALA A 14 -55.35 -4.17 14.73
C ALA A 14 -54.40 -3.19 15.47
N LEU A 15 -53.35 -3.68 16.14
CA LEU A 15 -52.40 -2.79 16.85
C LEU A 15 -50.95 -3.32 16.98
N ILE A 16 -50.48 -4.17 16.06
CA ILE A 16 -49.07 -4.64 16.02
C ILE A 16 -48.48 -4.50 14.61
N LEU A 17 -48.79 -3.41 13.90
CA LEU A 17 -48.31 -3.18 12.52
C LEU A 17 -47.91 -1.72 12.22
N THR A 18 -47.85 -0.86 13.25
CA THR A 18 -47.52 0.58 13.14
C THR A 18 -46.27 1.02 13.91
N LEU A 19 -45.51 0.08 14.48
CA LEU A 19 -44.26 0.36 15.23
C LEU A 19 -43.00 -0.34 14.66
N ALA A 20 -43.15 -1.22 13.67
CA ALA A 20 -42.01 -1.90 13.04
C ALA A 20 -41.33 -1.08 11.91
N PHE A 21 -42.01 -0.06 11.36
CA PHE A 21 -41.54 0.68 10.18
C PHE A 21 -40.75 1.97 10.49
N LEU A 22 -40.70 2.42 11.75
CA LEU A 22 -39.94 3.61 12.15
C LEU A 22 -38.56 3.29 12.77
N ALA A 23 -38.09 2.05 12.67
CA ALA A 23 -36.78 1.61 13.14
C ALA A 23 -35.76 1.41 12.01
N LEU A 24 -36.14 1.63 10.74
CA LEU A 24 -35.33 1.29 9.56
C LEU A 24 -34.75 2.52 8.82
N LEU A 25 -34.51 3.63 9.54
CA LEU A 25 -34.07 4.91 8.95
C LEU A 25 -32.82 5.54 9.59
N LEU A 26 -32.11 4.84 10.49
CA LEU A 26 -31.08 5.48 11.36
C LEU A 26 -29.68 4.83 11.39
N THR A 27 -29.36 3.87 10.52
CA THR A 27 -28.07 3.13 10.61
C THR A 27 -27.22 3.07 9.31
N SER A 28 -27.41 4.02 8.39
CA SER A 28 -26.55 4.18 7.20
C SER A 28 -25.43 5.22 7.36
N ALA A 29 -25.06 5.55 8.60
CA ALA A 29 -23.93 6.41 8.96
C ALA A 29 -22.85 5.63 9.73
N VAL A 30 -22.65 4.35 9.40
CA VAL A 30 -21.54 3.56 9.97
C VAL A 30 -20.23 3.99 9.31
N HIS A 31 -19.64 5.03 9.92
CA HIS A 31 -18.21 5.30 9.91
C HIS A 31 -17.53 5.22 8.53
N ALA A 32 -17.58 6.34 7.80
CA ALA A 32 -16.37 6.82 7.15
C ALA A 32 -15.35 7.16 8.24
N ALA A 33 -14.76 6.12 8.85
CA ALA A 33 -13.68 6.28 9.80
C ALA A 33 -12.53 6.95 9.05
N ASP A 34 -12.21 8.17 9.44
CA ASP A 34 -11.06 8.89 8.92
C ASP A 34 -9.81 8.08 9.26
N LYS A 35 -9.32 7.33 8.28
CA LYS A 35 -8.18 6.45 8.46
C LYS A 35 -6.96 7.35 8.46
N GLY A 36 -6.45 7.61 9.66
CA GLY A 36 -5.21 8.35 9.85
C GLY A 36 -4.06 7.80 9.00
N PRO A 37 -2.99 8.59 8.80
CA PRO A 37 -2.00 8.36 7.75
C PRO A 37 -1.53 6.91 7.63
N GLN A 38 -1.62 6.35 6.43
CA GLN A 38 -1.22 4.98 6.15
C GLN A 38 0.22 4.96 5.62
N THR A 39 1.12 4.35 6.38
CA THR A 39 2.52 4.17 5.96
C THR A 39 2.72 2.83 5.29
N PHE A 40 3.40 2.82 4.14
CA PHE A 40 3.93 1.63 3.50
C PHE A 40 5.46 1.65 3.59
N VAL A 41 6.08 0.56 4.02
CA VAL A 41 7.55 0.46 4.15
C VAL A 41 8.11 -0.34 2.99
N ILE A 42 8.97 0.26 2.18
CA ILE A 42 9.67 -0.40 1.07
C ILE A 42 11.12 -0.65 1.46
N GLU A 43 11.63 -1.84 1.15
CA GLU A 43 13.06 -2.17 1.30
C GLU A 43 13.59 -2.83 0.02
N ALA A 44 14.77 -2.46 -0.44
CA ALA A 44 15.38 -3.04 -1.64
C ALA A 44 16.91 -2.97 -1.58
N LEU A 45 17.58 -4.01 -2.09
CA LEU A 45 18.99 -3.93 -2.46
C LEU A 45 19.07 -3.28 -3.85
N ILE A 46 19.66 -2.09 -3.91
CA ILE A 46 19.87 -1.28 -5.13
C ILE A 46 21.37 -1.31 -5.46
N ASP A 47 21.72 -1.31 -6.75
CA ASP A 47 23.09 -1.35 -7.27
C ASP A 47 23.23 -0.37 -8.46
N GLY A 48 22.79 0.88 -8.31
CA GLY A 48 22.71 1.84 -9.41
C GLY A 48 21.29 2.25 -9.82
N PRO A 49 21.17 3.04 -10.92
CA PRO A 49 19.96 3.78 -11.24
C PRO A 49 18.69 2.92 -11.27
N SER A 50 17.77 3.24 -10.36
CA SER A 50 16.49 2.55 -10.18
C SER A 50 15.38 3.55 -9.84
N GLU A 51 14.14 3.25 -10.19
CA GLU A 51 12.99 4.09 -9.85
C GLU A 51 11.84 3.21 -9.33
N LEU A 52 11.30 3.54 -8.16
CA LEU A 52 10.01 2.99 -7.73
C LEU A 52 8.89 3.91 -8.22
N ARG A 53 7.97 3.35 -9.01
CA ARG A 53 6.74 4.02 -9.45
C ARG A 53 5.58 3.56 -8.58
N VAL A 54 4.86 4.50 -8.00
CA VAL A 54 3.57 4.28 -7.34
C VAL A 54 2.47 4.71 -8.29
N LYS A 55 1.44 3.87 -8.46
CA LYS A 55 0.19 4.23 -9.12
C LYS A 55 -0.98 3.81 -8.24
N LYS A 56 -2.20 4.18 -8.63
CA LYS A 56 -3.40 3.78 -7.87
C LYS A 56 -3.45 2.26 -7.67
N ASN A 57 -3.55 1.84 -6.40
CA ASN A 57 -3.57 0.44 -5.95
C ASN A 57 -2.33 -0.42 -6.30
N GLY A 58 -1.17 0.15 -6.62
CA GLY A 58 0.03 -0.67 -6.79
C GLY A 58 1.34 0.05 -7.05
N ILE A 59 2.43 -0.71 -6.98
CA ILE A 59 3.79 -0.23 -7.20
C ILE A 59 4.53 -1.11 -8.21
N TYR A 60 5.52 -0.56 -8.89
CA TYR A 60 6.42 -1.31 -9.77
C TYR A 60 7.79 -0.64 -9.85
N TRP A 61 8.81 -1.39 -10.26
CA TRP A 61 10.15 -0.86 -10.49
C TRP A 61 10.39 -0.56 -11.96
N VAL A 62 11.11 0.52 -12.24
CA VAL A 62 11.83 0.75 -13.49
C VAL A 62 13.33 0.67 -13.16
N ASN A 63 14.09 -0.08 -13.95
CA ASN A 63 15.52 -0.28 -13.76
C ASN A 63 16.30 0.44 -14.86
N GLY A 64 17.44 1.02 -14.50
CA GLY A 64 18.46 1.51 -15.43
C GLY A 64 19.40 0.39 -15.91
N PRO A 65 20.64 0.70 -16.31
CA PRO A 65 21.55 -0.29 -16.91
C PRO A 65 22.14 -1.29 -15.91
N ASN A 66 22.02 -1.04 -14.61
CA ASN A 66 22.64 -1.83 -13.55
C ASN A 66 21.74 -2.99 -13.05
N ALA A 67 22.02 -3.56 -11.88
CA ALA A 67 21.28 -4.70 -11.34
C ALA A 67 19.85 -4.31 -10.92
N LYS A 68 18.89 -5.08 -11.43
CA LYS A 68 17.46 -4.97 -11.21
C LYS A 68 17.13 -5.19 -9.74
N PRO A 69 16.39 -4.28 -9.05
CA PRO A 69 15.90 -4.52 -7.69
C PRO A 69 15.23 -5.90 -7.57
N GLY A 70 15.72 -6.73 -6.65
CA GLY A 70 15.37 -8.16 -6.58
C GLY A 70 16.49 -9.12 -7.00
N ARG A 71 17.48 -8.65 -7.77
CA ARG A 71 18.54 -9.46 -8.41
C ARG A 71 19.89 -8.76 -8.30
N HIS A 72 20.91 -9.47 -7.80
CA HIS A 72 22.26 -8.93 -7.74
C HIS A 72 23.31 -10.05 -7.78
N ASN A 73 24.25 -9.96 -8.73
CA ASN A 73 25.34 -10.92 -8.96
C ASN A 73 24.83 -12.37 -9.09
N GLY A 74 23.77 -12.55 -9.89
CA GLY A 74 23.12 -13.85 -10.10
C GLY A 74 22.32 -14.40 -8.90
N GLN A 75 22.21 -13.66 -7.80
CA GLN A 75 21.42 -14.04 -6.62
C GLN A 75 20.09 -13.27 -6.57
N GLU A 76 19.04 -13.93 -6.09
CA GLU A 76 17.69 -13.37 -5.93
C GLU A 76 17.52 -12.82 -4.50
N PHE A 77 17.86 -11.55 -4.30
CA PHE A 77 17.63 -10.79 -3.06
C PHE A 77 16.29 -10.06 -3.16
N PRO A 78 15.18 -10.60 -2.61
CA PRO A 78 13.87 -9.97 -2.76
C PRO A 78 13.86 -8.54 -2.25
N THR A 79 13.06 -7.69 -2.89
CA THR A 79 12.61 -6.43 -2.28
C THR A 79 11.52 -6.75 -1.24
N PHE A 80 11.09 -5.78 -0.45
CA PHE A 80 10.07 -5.98 0.58
C PHE A 80 9.06 -4.83 0.54
N VAL A 81 7.81 -5.17 0.89
CA VAL A 81 6.73 -4.21 1.15
C VAL A 81 6.10 -4.61 2.48
N ASP A 82 6.12 -3.72 3.46
CA ASP A 82 5.67 -3.94 4.82
C ASP A 82 6.30 -5.20 5.45
N GLY A 83 7.61 -5.34 5.24
CA GLY A 83 8.42 -6.49 5.68
C GLY A 83 8.15 -7.80 4.92
N LYS A 84 7.12 -7.88 4.08
CA LYS A 84 6.78 -9.08 3.29
C LYS A 84 7.61 -9.11 2.00
N PRO A 85 8.28 -10.23 1.67
CA PRO A 85 9.12 -10.30 0.49
C PRO A 85 8.33 -10.07 -0.80
N TRP A 86 9.03 -9.56 -1.79
CA TRP A 86 8.60 -9.29 -3.14
C TRP A 86 9.73 -9.69 -4.08
N ARG A 87 9.42 -10.53 -5.07
CA ARG A 87 10.28 -10.72 -6.24
C ARG A 87 9.63 -9.94 -7.38
N PRO A 88 10.15 -8.78 -7.81
CA PRO A 88 9.59 -8.05 -8.92
C PRO A 88 9.64 -8.92 -10.19
N ASN A 89 8.49 -9.05 -10.86
CA ASN A 89 8.40 -9.86 -12.08
C ASN A 89 8.87 -9.01 -13.27
N TRP A 90 10.15 -9.12 -13.60
CA TRP A 90 10.85 -8.41 -14.67
C TRP A 90 10.45 -8.93 -16.06
N LYS A 91 10.32 -8.06 -17.07
CA LYS A 91 9.99 -8.50 -18.44
C LYS A 91 11.13 -9.32 -19.02
N GLU A 92 12.36 -8.80 -18.87
CA GLU A 92 13.57 -9.55 -19.20
C GLU A 92 13.86 -10.52 -18.05
N SER A 93 13.23 -11.70 -18.16
CA SER A 93 13.35 -12.80 -17.21
C SER A 93 14.79 -13.30 -17.05
N ARG A 94 15.62 -13.17 -18.08
CA ARG A 94 17.04 -13.53 -18.07
C ARG A 94 17.91 -12.34 -17.63
N GLY A 95 18.98 -12.64 -16.91
CA GLY A 95 19.93 -11.66 -16.41
C GLY A 95 19.43 -10.88 -15.19
N ASP A 96 20.40 -10.44 -14.39
CA ASP A 96 20.21 -9.57 -13.23
C ASP A 96 20.34 -8.09 -13.57
N ARG A 97 20.96 -7.70 -14.70
CA ARG A 97 21.19 -6.29 -15.09
C ARG A 97 20.37 -5.83 -16.30
N GLY A 98 20.35 -4.52 -16.55
CA GLY A 98 19.86 -3.88 -17.77
C GLY A 98 18.48 -3.21 -17.65
N ASN A 99 18.21 -2.28 -18.57
CA ASN A 99 17.00 -1.45 -18.58
C ASN A 99 15.74 -2.32 -18.68
N ASP A 100 14.83 -2.20 -17.72
CA ASP A 100 13.64 -3.06 -17.63
C ASP A 100 12.53 -2.38 -16.78
N LYS A 101 11.31 -2.92 -16.80
CA LYS A 101 10.18 -2.50 -15.98
C LYS A 101 9.45 -3.71 -15.43
N SER A 102 9.32 -3.81 -14.10
CA SER A 102 8.61 -4.92 -13.48
C SER A 102 7.10 -4.84 -13.73
N ALA A 103 6.42 -5.99 -13.64
CA ALA A 103 4.98 -6.03 -13.44
C ALA A 103 4.60 -5.29 -12.14
N THR A 104 3.36 -4.82 -12.08
CA THR A 104 2.80 -4.17 -10.89
C THR A 104 2.55 -5.18 -9.77
N ARG A 105 3.03 -4.87 -8.56
CA ARG A 105 2.54 -5.46 -7.32
C ARG A 105 1.36 -4.65 -6.82
N SER A 106 0.23 -5.30 -6.57
CA SER A 106 -0.91 -4.68 -5.91
C SER A 106 -0.53 -4.25 -4.48
N VAL A 107 -0.95 -3.04 -4.11
CA VAL A 107 -0.80 -2.48 -2.76
C VAL A 107 -2.10 -1.76 -2.45
N ASP A 108 -2.90 -2.34 -1.55
CA ASP A 108 -4.29 -1.95 -1.37
C ASP A 108 -4.43 -0.50 -0.88
N ARG A 109 -5.27 0.26 -1.59
CA ARG A 109 -5.65 1.64 -1.26
C ARG A 109 -4.50 2.65 -1.34
N ILE A 110 -3.36 2.31 -1.96
CA ILE A 110 -2.30 3.28 -2.23
C ILE A 110 -2.76 4.27 -3.32
N ASP A 111 -2.62 5.57 -3.05
CA ASP A 111 -2.98 6.66 -3.96
C ASP A 111 -1.75 7.56 -4.19
N PRO A 112 -1.18 7.60 -5.41
CA PRO A 112 0.04 8.35 -5.72
C PRO A 112 -0.10 9.86 -5.48
N THR A 113 -1.33 10.40 -5.53
CA THR A 113 -1.57 11.84 -5.32
C THR A 113 -1.48 12.24 -3.84
N LYS A 114 -1.47 11.27 -2.92
CA LYS A 114 -1.46 11.48 -1.47
C LYS A 114 -0.16 11.05 -0.78
N ILE A 115 0.86 10.65 -1.53
CA ILE A 115 2.14 10.14 -0.98
C ILE A 115 3.09 11.28 -0.59
N GLU A 116 3.64 11.17 0.62
CA GLU A 116 4.88 11.80 1.03
C GLU A 116 5.97 10.74 1.16
N PHE A 117 7.13 10.98 0.55
CA PHE A 117 8.29 10.10 0.62
C PHE A 117 9.22 10.47 1.77
N LYS A 118 9.72 9.48 2.49
CA LYS A 118 10.73 9.65 3.55
C LYS A 118 11.77 8.54 3.49
N LEU A 119 13.04 8.90 3.25
CA LEU A 119 14.17 8.00 3.37
C LEU A 119 14.44 7.68 4.85
N VAL A 120 14.59 6.40 5.20
CA VAL A 120 14.79 5.95 6.58
C VAL A 120 16.18 5.37 6.81
N MET A 121 16.66 4.55 5.87
CA MET A 121 17.96 3.88 6.00
C MET A 121 18.60 3.63 4.64
N VAL A 122 19.93 3.76 4.60
CA VAL A 122 20.80 3.35 3.48
C VAL A 122 22.01 2.67 4.10
N SER A 123 22.18 1.36 3.89
CA SER A 123 23.24 0.58 4.57
C SER A 123 23.72 -0.63 3.76
N PHE A 124 24.95 -1.09 4.02
CA PHE A 124 25.44 -2.39 3.56
C PHE A 124 24.56 -3.58 4.00
N LYS A 125 23.83 -3.46 5.12
CA LYS A 125 22.97 -4.54 5.67
C LYS A 125 21.51 -4.13 5.66
N ARG A 126 20.60 -5.10 5.44
CA ARG A 126 19.15 -4.86 5.40
C ARG A 126 18.60 -4.32 6.73
N ASP A 127 19.12 -4.83 7.82
CA ASP A 127 18.85 -4.46 9.21
C ASP A 127 19.83 -3.40 9.75
N GLY A 128 20.55 -2.72 8.86
CA GLY A 128 21.45 -1.61 9.20
C GLY A 128 20.70 -0.39 9.75
N THR A 129 21.48 0.58 10.22
CA THR A 129 20.96 1.82 10.81
C THR A 129 21.62 3.04 10.17
N GLY A 130 20.91 4.17 10.19
CA GLY A 130 21.37 5.41 9.58
C GLY A 130 21.28 5.45 8.05
N ILE A 131 21.71 6.58 7.48
CA ILE A 131 21.69 6.84 6.04
C ILE A 131 23.14 7.06 5.61
N GLU A 132 23.75 6.06 4.98
CA GLU A 132 25.04 6.24 4.29
C GLU A 132 24.93 7.32 3.20
N LYS A 133 25.99 8.10 3.02
CA LYS A 133 26.05 9.15 2.00
C LYS A 133 26.06 8.52 0.59
N ARG A 134 24.93 8.68 -0.11
CA ARG A 134 24.71 8.34 -1.52
C ARG A 134 24.16 9.55 -2.27
N ASP A 135 23.90 9.41 -3.57
CA ASP A 135 23.21 10.45 -4.36
C ASP A 135 21.84 10.79 -3.79
N ALA A 136 21.43 12.05 -3.96
CA ALA A 136 20.12 12.52 -3.52
C ALA A 136 19.00 11.84 -4.31
N ILE A 137 18.11 11.16 -3.59
CA ILE A 137 16.85 10.62 -4.14
C ILE A 137 15.95 11.79 -4.50
N LYS A 138 15.29 11.72 -5.66
CA LYS A 138 14.20 12.63 -6.01
C LYS A 138 12.87 11.91 -5.88
N ALA A 139 11.89 12.55 -5.25
CA ALA A 139 10.55 12.00 -5.08
C ALA A 139 9.51 13.06 -5.44
N ALA A 140 8.64 12.77 -6.40
CA ALA A 140 7.68 13.73 -6.94
C ALA A 140 6.50 13.05 -7.64
N LEU A 141 5.36 13.73 -7.72
CA LEU A 141 4.26 13.34 -8.61
C LEU A 141 4.66 13.62 -10.07
N ALA A 142 4.59 12.61 -10.92
CA ALA A 142 5.00 12.63 -12.33
C ALA A 142 3.84 12.11 -13.20
N GLY A 143 2.87 12.99 -13.48
CA GLY A 143 1.60 12.63 -14.11
C GLY A 143 0.64 12.01 -13.08
N GLU A 144 0.05 10.86 -13.42
CA GLU A 144 -0.86 10.11 -12.54
C GLU A 144 -0.13 9.15 -11.56
N GLU A 145 1.21 9.17 -11.55
CA GLU A 145 2.06 8.27 -10.77
C GLU A 145 3.05 9.06 -9.91
N TYR A 146 3.38 8.54 -8.73
CA TYR A 146 4.43 9.10 -7.89
C TYR A 146 5.76 8.39 -8.20
N SER A 147 6.78 9.19 -8.51
CA SER A 147 8.14 8.79 -8.86
C SER A 147 9.04 8.85 -7.64
N ILE A 148 9.93 7.86 -7.47
CA ILE A 148 11.03 7.86 -6.52
C ILE A 148 12.29 7.43 -7.28
N GLU A 149 13.02 8.40 -7.83
CA GLU A 149 14.28 8.21 -8.55
C GLU A 149 15.43 8.00 -7.55
N ILE A 150 16.10 6.85 -7.63
CA ILE A 150 17.28 6.49 -6.85
C ILE A 150 18.48 6.41 -7.82
N PRO A 151 19.32 7.46 -7.95
CA PRO A 151 20.40 7.48 -8.95
C PRO A 151 21.52 6.48 -8.64
N ASP A 152 21.92 6.39 -7.36
CA ASP A 152 22.88 5.45 -6.81
C ASP A 152 24.16 5.23 -7.66
N LEU A 153 24.78 6.32 -8.16
CA LEU A 153 25.93 6.24 -9.06
C LEU A 153 27.23 5.79 -8.35
N GLN A 154 27.18 5.58 -7.04
CA GLN A 154 28.28 5.06 -6.24
C GLN A 154 28.48 3.55 -6.46
N SER A 155 29.74 3.11 -6.40
CA SER A 155 30.07 1.69 -6.58
C SER A 155 29.51 0.80 -5.46
N GLY A 156 28.96 -0.35 -5.86
CA GLY A 156 28.49 -1.41 -4.98
C GLY A 156 27.15 -1.12 -4.32
N SER A 157 26.40 -2.21 -4.09
CA SER A 157 25.00 -2.16 -3.69
C SER A 157 24.74 -1.70 -2.26
N ARG A 158 23.54 -1.16 -2.02
CA ARG A 158 23.02 -0.81 -0.69
C ARG A 158 21.58 -1.23 -0.50
N TRP A 159 21.27 -1.62 0.74
CA TRP A 159 19.89 -1.71 1.19
C TRP A 159 19.36 -0.30 1.42
N TYR A 160 18.35 0.06 0.66
CA TYR A 160 17.52 1.24 0.89
C TYR A 160 16.26 0.81 1.64
N ARG A 161 15.86 1.60 2.64
CA ARG A 161 14.53 1.54 3.25
C ARG A 161 13.91 2.92 3.30
N PHE A 162 12.68 3.02 2.85
CA PHE A 162 11.92 4.26 2.83
C PHE A 162 10.44 4.03 3.12
N GLU A 163 9.80 5.08 3.62
CA GLU A 163 8.39 5.13 3.97
C GLU A 163 7.64 5.92 2.90
N LEU A 164 6.51 5.36 2.45
CA LEU A 164 5.51 6.05 1.66
C LEU A 164 4.35 6.38 2.60
N ILE A 165 4.25 7.64 3.01
CA ILE A 165 3.25 8.10 3.98
C ILE A 165 2.07 8.64 3.19
N GLN A 166 0.97 7.89 3.15
CA GLN A 166 -0.27 8.34 2.55
C GLN A 166 -1.06 9.22 3.51
N LYS A 167 -1.30 10.46 3.11
CA LYS A 167 -2.19 11.39 3.81
C LYS A 167 -3.67 10.96 3.66
N PRO A 168 -4.55 11.27 4.63
CA PRO A 168 -5.97 10.89 4.58
C PRO A 168 -6.68 11.36 3.29
#